data_AF-A0A1Q5J7C4-F1
#
_entry.id   AF-A0A1Q5J7C4-F1
#
_cell.length_a   1.000
_cell.length_b   1.000
_cell.length_c   1.000
_cell.angle_alpha   90.00
_cell.angle_beta   90.00
_cell.angle_gamma   90.00
#
_symmetry.space_group_name_H-M   'P 1'
#
loop_
_entity.id
_entity.type
_entity.pdbx_description
1 polymer ?
#
loop_
_entity_poly.entity_id
_entity_poly.type
_entity_poly.pdbx_seq_one_letter_code
_entity_poly.pdbx_strand_id
1 'polypeptide(L)'
;MIPFRAIARVHVEAREVTVELSAPAGAEPSVHRIEEVSAAAAAAFADAVNVLLPAPVEDVDGSALVEVRTFTRTWLQRFRRTLGRVLLGCLGGVLALSVTNAVAGDGPTTVTGALFVAALGALAVVGIGLGAVCVVPWLHETRRRRYGVTVIAEQADGQGTYRYTDGSGTVRAFSHPSPAPSLQACYDPRDPSDVLVLQDRSSRLIDIALGSCFLLAGLGGIAAVVGLVAMTILGRPLLQP
;
A
#
# COMPACT_ATOMS: atom_id res chain seq x y z
N MET A 1 -14.68 1.65 -16.44
CA MET A 1 -13.87 1.55 -17.67
C MET A 1 -14.28 2.73 -18.54
N ILE A 2 -13.35 3.51 -19.06
CA ILE A 2 -13.67 4.65 -19.93
C ILE A 2 -13.61 4.17 -21.38
N PRO A 3 -14.73 4.10 -22.12
CA PRO A 3 -14.67 3.71 -23.52
C PRO A 3 -13.95 4.79 -24.32
N PHE A 4 -13.15 4.38 -25.31
CA PHE A 4 -12.28 5.29 -26.05
C PHE A 4 -13.04 6.46 -26.71
N ARG A 5 -14.27 6.20 -27.16
CA ARG A 5 -15.19 7.21 -27.73
C ARG A 5 -15.66 8.29 -26.75
N ALA A 6 -15.51 8.07 -25.44
CA ALA A 6 -15.91 9.04 -24.41
C ALA A 6 -14.78 10.03 -24.08
N ILE A 7 -13.55 9.79 -24.55
CA ILE A 7 -12.39 10.63 -24.25
C ILE A 7 -12.30 11.71 -25.31
N ALA A 8 -12.33 12.98 -24.90
CA ALA A 8 -12.08 14.12 -25.77
C ALA A 8 -10.59 14.43 -25.86
N ARG A 9 -9.91 14.42 -24.70
CA ARG A 9 -8.49 14.75 -24.61
C ARG A 9 -7.88 14.15 -23.36
N VAL A 10 -6.58 13.85 -23.41
CA VAL A 10 -5.79 13.55 -22.23
C VAL A 10 -4.71 14.60 -22.05
N HIS A 11 -4.70 15.25 -20.90
CA HIS A 11 -3.69 16.22 -20.50
C HIS A 11 -2.80 15.64 -19.38
N VAL A 12 -1.56 16.12 -19.29
CA VAL A 12 -0.59 15.68 -18.27
C VAL A 12 0.03 16.90 -17.62
N GLU A 13 -0.10 16.97 -16.30
CA GLU A 13 0.57 17.96 -15.47
C GLU A 13 1.46 17.25 -14.46
N ALA A 14 2.77 17.28 -14.70
CA ALA A 14 3.78 16.64 -13.84
C ALA A 14 3.53 15.15 -13.54
N ARG A 15 2.84 14.82 -12.44
CA ARG A 15 2.55 13.45 -11.98
C ARG A 15 1.06 13.13 -11.96
N GLU A 16 0.32 13.85 -12.79
CA GLU A 16 -1.11 13.81 -12.88
C GLU A 16 -1.52 13.65 -14.34
N VAL A 17 -2.50 12.78 -14.57
CA VAL A 17 -3.14 12.59 -15.87
C VAL A 17 -4.58 13.04 -15.73
N THR A 18 -4.96 14.00 -16.57
CA THR A 18 -6.30 14.57 -16.63
C THR A 18 -6.98 14.08 -17.89
N VAL A 19 -8.00 13.25 -17.75
CA VAL A 19 -8.80 12.72 -18.86
C VAL A 19 -10.07 13.57 -18.96
N GLU A 20 -10.15 14.37 -20.00
CA GLU A 20 -11.33 15.16 -20.34
C GLU A 20 -12.27 14.29 -21.17
N LEU A 21 -13.52 14.19 -20.72
CA LEU A 21 -14.56 13.48 -21.45
C LEU A 21 -15.25 14.38 -22.47
N SER A 22 -15.68 13.80 -23.58
CA SER A 22 -16.47 14.48 -24.61
C SER A 22 -17.76 15.02 -24.01
N ALA A 23 -18.09 16.28 -24.34
CA ALA A 23 -19.31 16.93 -23.95
C ALA A 23 -20.00 17.56 -25.17
N PRO A 24 -21.34 17.65 -25.17
CA PRO A 24 -22.09 18.35 -26.20
C PRO A 24 -21.67 19.83 -26.32
N ALA A 25 -21.86 20.43 -27.50
CA ALA A 25 -21.56 21.84 -27.71
C ALA A 25 -22.23 22.74 -26.66
N GLY A 26 -21.44 23.52 -25.94
CA GLY A 26 -21.89 24.43 -24.89
C GLY A 26 -22.05 23.81 -23.49
N ALA A 27 -21.78 22.51 -23.31
CA ALA A 27 -21.71 21.86 -22.00
C ALA A 27 -20.27 21.85 -21.47
N GLU A 28 -20.11 21.90 -20.14
CA GLU A 28 -18.80 21.75 -19.51
C GLU A 28 -18.32 20.28 -19.59
N PRO A 29 -17.10 20.02 -20.07
CA PRO A 29 -16.54 18.68 -20.13
C PRO A 29 -16.30 18.11 -18.72
N SER A 30 -16.70 16.86 -18.51
CA SER A 30 -16.39 16.14 -17.26
C SER A 30 -14.91 15.77 -17.24
N VAL A 31 -14.23 16.14 -16.15
CA VAL A 31 -12.78 15.97 -16.01
C VAL A 31 -12.46 14.90 -14.97
N HIS A 32 -11.67 13.89 -15.35
CA HIS A 32 -11.18 12.86 -14.45
C HIS A 32 -9.68 12.99 -14.21
N ARG A 33 -9.32 13.23 -12.96
CA ARG A 33 -7.94 13.39 -12.51
C ARG A 33 -7.40 12.09 -11.92
N ILE A 34 -6.27 11.62 -12.45
CA ILE A 34 -5.52 10.47 -11.95
C ILE A 34 -4.20 10.98 -11.38
N GLU A 35 -4.06 10.89 -10.07
CA GLU A 35 -2.89 11.38 -9.34
C GLU A 35 -1.83 10.29 -9.12
N GLU A 36 -0.62 10.73 -8.75
CA GLU A 36 0.50 9.89 -8.32
C GLU A 36 1.07 8.96 -9.41
N VAL A 37 0.87 9.30 -10.68
CA VAL A 37 1.43 8.57 -11.82
C VAL A 37 2.92 8.93 -11.97
N SER A 38 3.72 8.02 -12.52
CA SER A 38 5.08 8.35 -12.97
C SER A 38 4.98 9.36 -14.10
N ALA A 39 5.74 10.46 -14.05
CA ALA A 39 5.70 11.51 -15.06
C ALA A 39 5.99 10.98 -16.48
N ALA A 40 6.98 10.09 -16.60
CA ALA A 40 7.32 9.46 -17.88
C ALA A 40 6.20 8.54 -18.40
N ALA A 41 5.54 7.80 -17.51
CA ALA A 41 4.43 6.93 -17.88
C ALA A 41 3.17 7.74 -18.24
N ALA A 42 2.91 8.82 -17.52
CA ALA A 42 1.82 9.75 -17.77
C ALA A 42 1.96 10.39 -19.15
N ALA A 43 3.14 10.91 -19.49
CA ALA A 43 3.44 11.48 -20.79
C ALA A 43 3.28 10.45 -21.92
N ALA A 44 3.92 9.29 -21.80
CA ALA A 44 3.82 8.22 -22.81
C ALA A 44 2.38 7.74 -23.02
N PHE A 45 1.59 7.65 -21.94
CA PHE A 45 0.18 7.29 -22.02
C PHE A 45 -0.64 8.37 -22.74
N ALA A 46 -0.48 9.63 -22.37
CA ALA A 46 -1.24 10.72 -22.99
C ALA A 46 -0.91 10.90 -24.46
N ASP A 47 0.37 10.80 -24.85
CA ASP A 47 0.78 10.85 -26.25
C ASP A 47 0.15 9.70 -27.04
N ALA A 48 0.21 8.47 -26.52
CA ALA A 48 -0.36 7.30 -27.17
C ALA A 48 -1.89 7.41 -27.32
N VAL A 49 -2.59 7.88 -26.29
CA VAL A 49 -4.04 8.07 -26.34
C VAL A 49 -4.40 9.16 -27.33
N ASN A 50 -3.78 10.35 -27.24
CA ASN A 50 -4.09 11.49 -28.10
C ASN A 50 -3.82 11.22 -29.58
N VAL A 51 -2.81 10.41 -29.93
CA VAL A 51 -2.55 9.98 -31.32
C VAL A 51 -3.67 9.07 -31.85
N LEU A 52 -4.29 8.28 -30.98
CA LEU A 52 -5.32 7.33 -31.36
C LEU A 52 -6.73 7.95 -31.37
N LEU A 53 -6.94 9.10 -30.71
CA LEU A 53 -8.27 9.69 -30.54
C LEU A 53 -8.90 10.02 -31.91
N PRO A 54 -10.16 9.61 -32.16
CA PRO A 54 -10.86 9.99 -33.37
C PRO A 54 -11.11 11.50 -33.40
N ALA A 55 -11.31 12.05 -34.59
CA ALA A 55 -11.75 13.43 -34.74
C ALA A 55 -13.05 13.66 -33.93
N PRO A 56 -13.20 14.83 -33.28
CA PRO A 56 -14.34 15.09 -32.40
C PRO A 56 -15.65 14.94 -33.18
N VAL A 57 -16.54 14.06 -32.71
CA VAL A 57 -17.91 13.91 -33.22
C VAL A 57 -18.82 14.67 -32.27
N GLU A 58 -19.49 15.71 -32.76
CA GLU A 58 -20.09 16.80 -31.97
C GLU A 58 -21.29 16.44 -31.07
N ASP A 59 -21.67 15.17 -30.93
CA ASP A 59 -23.00 14.83 -30.36
C ASP A 59 -23.02 13.65 -29.36
N VAL A 60 -21.87 13.25 -28.81
CA VAL A 60 -21.79 12.17 -27.80
C VAL A 60 -21.37 12.71 -26.44
N ASP A 61 -22.29 12.65 -25.47
CA ASP A 61 -21.97 12.87 -24.06
C ASP A 61 -21.15 11.68 -23.52
N GLY A 62 -19.84 11.90 -23.39
CA GLY A 62 -18.90 10.93 -22.85
C GLY A 62 -19.14 10.62 -21.38
N SER A 63 -19.73 11.54 -20.61
CA SER A 63 -20.02 11.33 -19.19
C SER A 63 -21.08 10.25 -18.97
N ALA A 64 -22.10 10.20 -19.85
CA ALA A 64 -23.13 9.16 -19.85
C ALA A 64 -22.57 7.75 -20.17
N LEU A 65 -21.38 7.70 -20.78
CA LEU A 65 -20.69 6.45 -21.14
C LEU A 65 -19.69 5.98 -20.08
N VAL A 66 -19.44 6.78 -19.03
CA VAL A 66 -18.42 6.51 -18.02
C VAL A 66 -19.08 6.25 -16.67
N GLU A 67 -18.92 5.01 -16.20
CA GLU A 67 -19.21 4.68 -14.80
C GLU A 67 -18.02 5.15 -13.93
N VAL A 68 -18.20 6.28 -13.24
CA VAL A 68 -17.19 6.79 -12.29
C VAL A 68 -17.18 5.89 -11.06
N ARG A 69 -16.12 5.10 -10.92
CA ARG A 69 -15.84 4.35 -9.69
C ARG A 69 -14.85 5.13 -8.86
N THR A 70 -15.33 5.76 -7.79
CA THR A 70 -14.47 6.34 -6.76
C THR A 70 -13.78 5.20 -6.01
N PHE A 71 -12.56 4.86 -6.43
CA PHE A 71 -11.71 3.98 -5.66
C PHE A 71 -11.18 4.76 -4.46
N THR A 72 -11.91 4.70 -3.33
CA THR A 72 -11.41 5.21 -2.07
C THR A 72 -10.07 4.54 -1.77
N ARG A 73 -9.04 5.32 -1.47
CA ARG A 73 -7.70 4.84 -1.12
C ARG A 73 -7.82 3.75 -0.04
N THR A 74 -7.52 2.50 -0.39
CA THR A 74 -7.70 1.36 0.50
C THR A 74 -6.87 1.55 1.77
N TRP A 75 -7.41 1.11 2.91
CA TRP A 75 -6.72 1.19 4.20
C TRP A 75 -5.29 0.61 4.12
N LEU A 76 -5.11 -0.47 3.36
CA LEU A 76 -3.82 -1.13 3.15
C LEU A 76 -2.78 -0.21 2.50
N GLN A 77 -3.16 0.66 1.56
CA GLN A 77 -2.24 1.58 0.92
C GLN A 77 -1.75 2.67 1.90
N ARG A 78 -2.65 3.17 2.76
CA ARG A 78 -2.28 4.12 3.83
C ARG A 78 -1.36 3.45 4.86
N PHE A 79 -1.68 2.22 5.24
CA PHE A 79 -0.86 1.41 6.13
C PHE A 79 0.55 1.19 5.57
N ARG A 80 0.68 0.71 4.32
CA ARG A 80 1.98 0.47 3.68
C ARG A 80 2.85 1.72 3.61
N ARG A 81 2.26 2.89 3.31
CA ARG A 81 3.00 4.16 3.32
C ARG A 81 3.49 4.55 4.71
N THR A 82 2.62 4.41 5.70
CA THR A 82 2.96 4.73 7.09
C THR A 82 4.05 3.77 7.59
N LEU A 83 3.91 2.48 7.31
CA LEU A 83 4.92 1.46 7.63
C LEU A 83 6.25 1.77 6.95
N GLY A 84 6.26 2.12 5.66
CA GLY A 84 7.47 2.49 4.95
C GLY A 84 8.22 3.66 5.60
N ARG A 85 7.49 4.69 6.07
CA ARG A 85 8.10 5.81 6.81
C ARG A 85 8.67 5.38 8.17
N VAL A 86 7.96 4.52 8.89
CA VAL A 86 8.43 3.99 10.18
C VAL A 86 9.69 3.15 9.98
N LEU A 87 9.70 2.24 9.01
CA LEU A 87 10.86 1.39 8.71
C LEU A 87 12.07 2.23 8.26
N LEU A 88 11.84 3.28 7.47
CA LEU A 88 12.89 4.22 7.09
C LEU A 88 13.48 4.94 8.31
N GLY A 89 12.63 5.36 9.25
CA GLY A 89 13.07 5.93 10.53
C GLY A 89 13.89 4.96 11.36
N CYS A 90 13.43 3.70 11.49
CA CYS A 90 14.17 2.65 12.21
C CYS A 90 15.54 2.38 11.56
N LEU A 91 15.60 2.33 10.23
CA LEU A 91 16.85 2.16 9.49
C LEU A 91 17.82 3.32 9.75
N GLY A 92 17.30 4.56 9.76
CA GLY A 92 18.09 5.74 10.16
C GLY A 92 18.65 5.62 11.58
N GLY A 93 17.87 5.12 12.54
CA GLY A 93 18.32 4.85 13.90
C GLY A 93 19.41 3.78 13.98
N VAL A 94 19.28 2.68 13.24
CA VAL A 94 20.31 1.63 13.14
C VAL A 94 21.61 2.18 12.56
N LEU A 95 21.53 3.01 11.51
CA LEU A 95 22.71 3.66 10.93
C LEU A 95 23.37 4.60 11.95
N ALA A 96 22.59 5.40 12.68
CA ALA A 96 23.13 6.27 13.73
C ALA A 96 23.84 5.47 14.84
N LEU A 97 23.26 4.35 15.28
CA LEU A 97 23.89 3.44 16.25
C LEU A 97 25.18 2.83 15.72
N SER A 98 25.19 2.44 14.44
CA SER A 98 26.37 1.87 13.78
C SER A 98 27.51 2.88 13.70
N VAL A 99 27.20 4.13 13.33
CA VAL A 99 28.16 5.25 13.32
C VAL A 99 28.68 5.54 14.73
N THR A 100 27.78 5.57 15.72
CA THR A 100 28.16 5.78 17.13
C THR A 100 29.13 4.69 17.60
N ASN A 101 28.87 3.42 17.26
CA ASN A 101 29.73 2.30 17.56
C ASN A 101 31.10 2.39 16.86
N ALA A 102 31.13 2.87 15.61
CA ALA A 102 32.39 3.08 14.87
C ALA A 102 33.26 4.18 15.51
N VAL A 103 32.64 5.31 15.92
CA VAL A 103 33.33 6.44 16.55
C VAL A 103 33.77 6.12 17.97
N ALA A 104 33.00 5.32 18.71
CA ALA A 104 33.33 4.91 20.08
C ALA A 104 34.38 3.80 20.15
N GLY A 105 34.82 3.24 19.03
CA GLY A 105 35.75 2.13 19.01
C GLY A 105 37.19 2.56 18.75
N ASP A 106 38.13 2.09 19.57
CA ASP A 106 39.57 2.27 19.36
C ASP A 106 40.20 0.99 18.78
N GLY A 107 40.23 0.88 17.44
CA GLY A 107 40.95 -0.22 16.79
C GLY A 107 40.40 -0.65 15.43
N PRO A 108 41.15 -1.48 14.69
CA PRO A 108 40.74 -1.96 13.37
C PRO A 108 39.51 -2.89 13.40
N THR A 109 39.15 -3.45 14.55
CA THR A 109 37.95 -4.29 14.73
C THR A 109 36.66 -3.48 14.80
N THR A 110 36.74 -2.15 14.92
CA THR A 110 35.58 -1.28 15.19
C THR A 110 34.75 -1.05 13.94
N VAL A 111 35.41 -0.95 12.79
CA VAL A 111 34.75 -0.90 11.48
C VAL A 111 34.01 -2.20 11.22
N THR A 112 34.64 -3.35 11.47
CA THR A 112 33.99 -4.67 11.33
C THR A 112 32.80 -4.82 12.27
N GLY A 113 32.92 -4.36 13.52
CA GLY A 113 31.83 -4.36 14.49
C GLY A 113 30.67 -3.45 14.08
N ALA A 114 30.95 -2.24 13.60
CA ALA A 114 29.93 -1.32 13.10
C ALA A 114 29.21 -1.87 11.85
N LEU A 115 29.92 -2.50 10.93
CA LEU A 115 29.32 -3.18 9.78
C LEU A 115 28.43 -4.35 10.21
N PHE A 116 28.86 -5.12 11.20
CA PHE A 116 28.05 -6.20 11.77
C PHE A 116 26.77 -5.68 12.43
N VAL A 117 26.87 -4.60 13.22
CA VAL A 117 25.72 -3.92 13.83
C VAL A 117 24.75 -3.40 12.77
N ALA A 118 25.27 -2.75 11.72
CA ALA A 118 24.45 -2.23 10.63
C ALA A 118 23.71 -3.36 9.90
N ALA A 119 24.41 -4.45 9.56
CA ALA A 119 23.83 -5.60 8.88
C ALA A 119 22.75 -6.29 9.73
N LEU A 120 23.04 -6.55 11.01
CA LEU A 120 22.10 -7.17 11.93
C LEU A 120 20.88 -6.28 12.17
N GLY A 121 21.09 -4.98 12.34
CA GLY A 121 20.01 -4.01 12.52
C GLY A 121 19.15 -3.86 11.27
N ALA A 122 19.75 -3.84 10.07
CA ALA A 122 19.00 -3.82 8.82
C ALA A 122 18.13 -5.08 8.66
N LEU A 123 18.68 -6.26 8.94
CA LEU A 123 17.93 -7.52 8.92
C LEU A 123 16.77 -7.49 9.94
N ALA A 124 17.01 -6.94 11.13
CA ALA A 124 15.99 -6.78 12.16
C ALA A 124 14.85 -5.85 11.71
N VAL A 125 15.17 -4.72 11.06
CA VAL A 125 14.16 -3.81 10.48
C VAL A 125 13.34 -4.50 9.39
N VAL A 126 13.97 -5.29 8.52
CA VAL A 126 13.26 -6.10 7.52
C VAL A 126 12.30 -7.09 8.19
N GLY A 127 12.76 -7.78 9.25
CA GLY A 127 11.93 -8.69 10.05
C GLY A 127 10.71 -7.99 10.64
N ILE A 128 10.87 -6.80 11.25
CA ILE A 128 9.75 -5.99 11.75
C ILE A 128 8.78 -5.63 10.62
N GLY A 129 9.29 -5.22 9.46
CA GLY A 129 8.48 -4.87 8.30
C GLY A 129 7.63 -6.03 7.80
N LEU A 130 8.25 -7.19 7.59
CA LEU A 130 7.55 -8.41 7.17
C LEU A 130 6.53 -8.84 8.22
N GLY A 131 6.92 -8.84 9.49
CA GLY A 131 6.02 -9.19 10.60
C GLY A 131 4.80 -8.28 10.66
N ALA A 132 4.99 -6.97 10.51
CA ALA A 132 3.90 -6.00 10.47
C ALA A 132 2.97 -6.19 9.26
N VAL A 133 3.51 -6.50 8.08
CA VAL A 133 2.70 -6.76 6.86
C VAL A 133 1.82 -7.99 7.03
N CYS A 134 2.24 -9.00 7.78
CA CYS A 134 1.44 -10.20 8.04
C CYS A 134 0.41 -9.99 9.16
N VAL A 135 0.80 -9.38 10.29
CA VAL A 135 -0.05 -9.30 11.50
C VAL A 135 -1.08 -8.18 11.42
N VAL A 136 -0.76 -7.04 10.82
CA VAL A 136 -1.64 -5.86 10.85
C VAL A 136 -2.92 -6.04 10.01
N PRO A 137 -2.88 -6.62 8.79
CA PRO A 137 -4.10 -6.97 8.07
C PRO A 137 -4.98 -7.94 8.86
N TRP A 138 -4.40 -8.90 9.59
CA TRP A 138 -5.15 -9.80 10.45
C TRP A 138 -5.87 -9.07 11.60
N LEU A 139 -5.20 -8.14 12.28
CA LEU A 139 -5.83 -7.30 13.30
C LEU A 139 -6.99 -6.48 12.72
N HIS A 140 -6.80 -5.96 11.51
CA HIS A 140 -7.82 -5.23 10.79
C HIS A 140 -9.02 -6.13 10.42
N GLU A 141 -8.78 -7.32 9.87
CA GLU A 141 -9.82 -8.33 9.60
C GLU A 141 -10.56 -8.71 10.88
N THR A 142 -9.86 -8.94 11.99
CA THR A 142 -10.48 -9.33 13.26
C THR A 142 -11.40 -8.23 13.80
N ARG A 143 -10.97 -6.97 13.68
CA ARG A 143 -11.80 -5.81 14.01
C ARG A 143 -13.03 -5.72 13.08
N ARG A 144 -12.85 -5.94 11.78
CA ARG A 144 -13.92 -5.96 10.78
C ARG A 144 -14.91 -7.08 11.04
N ARG A 145 -14.48 -8.29 11.39
CA ARG A 145 -15.37 -9.41 11.77
C ARG A 145 -16.23 -9.10 12.99
N ARG A 146 -15.75 -8.27 13.93
CA ARG A 146 -16.49 -7.93 15.16
C ARG A 146 -17.50 -6.81 14.97
N TYR A 147 -17.21 -5.83 14.11
CA TYR A 147 -18.01 -4.60 13.97
C TYR A 147 -18.57 -4.35 12.57
N GLY A 148 -18.16 -5.14 11.59
CA GLY A 148 -18.54 -5.02 10.19
C GLY A 148 -19.72 -5.92 9.84
N VAL A 149 -20.27 -5.68 8.66
CA VAL A 149 -21.34 -6.49 8.07
C VAL A 149 -20.71 -7.46 7.09
N THR A 150 -21.02 -8.75 7.23
CA THR A 150 -20.56 -9.79 6.28
C THR A 150 -21.61 -10.01 5.21
N VAL A 151 -21.18 -10.01 3.96
CA VAL A 151 -22.01 -10.26 2.78
C VAL A 151 -21.33 -11.26 1.86
N ILE A 152 -22.13 -11.93 1.04
CA ILE A 152 -21.62 -12.72 -0.07
C ILE A 152 -21.53 -11.79 -1.27
N ALA A 153 -20.32 -11.61 -1.78
CA ALA A 153 -20.06 -10.89 -3.00
C ALA A 153 -20.03 -11.87 -4.17
N GLU A 154 -20.78 -11.58 -5.21
CA GLU A 154 -20.87 -12.42 -6.41
C GLU A 154 -19.95 -11.87 -7.49
N GLN A 155 -19.37 -12.77 -8.29
CA GLN A 155 -18.53 -12.36 -9.39
C GLN A 155 -19.36 -11.54 -10.41
N ALA A 156 -18.82 -10.38 -10.81
CA ALA A 156 -19.38 -9.52 -11.84
C ALA A 156 -18.90 -9.95 -13.23
N ASP A 157 -19.38 -9.27 -14.28
CA ASP A 157 -18.91 -9.48 -15.65
C ASP A 157 -17.41 -9.15 -15.76
N GLY A 158 -16.57 -10.18 -15.69
CA GLY A 158 -15.12 -10.09 -15.74
C GLY A 158 -14.40 -10.89 -14.64
N GLN A 159 -13.20 -11.39 -14.94
CA GLN A 159 -12.36 -12.03 -13.93
C GLN A 159 -11.91 -11.02 -12.87
N GLY A 160 -12.04 -11.40 -11.60
CA GLY A 160 -11.50 -10.66 -10.46
C GLY A 160 -12.25 -9.39 -10.06
N THR A 161 -13.48 -9.18 -10.53
CA THR A 161 -14.39 -8.13 -10.01
C THR A 161 -15.61 -8.78 -9.36
N TYR A 162 -15.96 -8.30 -8.18
CA TYR A 162 -17.07 -8.81 -7.37
C TYR A 162 -18.03 -7.68 -7.03
N ARG A 163 -19.33 -7.97 -7.04
CA ARG A 163 -20.42 -7.06 -6.67
C ARG A 163 -21.10 -7.54 -5.39
N TYR A 164 -21.54 -6.61 -4.56
CA TYR A 164 -22.37 -6.88 -3.40
C TYR A 164 -23.33 -5.71 -3.16
N THR A 165 -24.43 -5.96 -2.47
CA THR A 165 -25.40 -4.92 -2.10
C THR A 165 -25.17 -4.52 -0.65
N ASP A 166 -24.99 -3.22 -0.40
CA ASP A 166 -24.82 -2.72 0.97
C ASP A 166 -26.16 -2.59 1.72
N GLY A 167 -26.11 -2.24 3.01
CA GLY A 167 -27.30 -2.06 3.84
C GLY A 167 -28.25 -0.94 3.39
N SER A 168 -27.83 -0.07 2.48
CA SER A 168 -28.67 0.98 1.86
C SER A 168 -29.36 0.52 0.58
N GLY A 169 -29.07 -0.70 0.10
CA GLY A 169 -29.53 -1.20 -1.19
C GLY A 169 -28.65 -0.77 -2.37
N THR A 170 -27.52 -0.11 -2.12
CA THR A 170 -26.61 0.33 -3.17
C THR A 170 -25.70 -0.84 -3.59
N VAL A 171 -25.66 -1.13 -4.89
CA VAL A 171 -24.74 -2.14 -5.44
C VAL A 171 -23.34 -1.55 -5.52
N ARG A 172 -22.37 -2.21 -4.90
CA ARG A 172 -20.96 -1.84 -4.87
C ARG A 172 -20.12 -2.92 -5.52
N ALA A 173 -19.00 -2.53 -6.10
CA ALA A 173 -18.06 -3.46 -6.70
C ALA A 173 -16.64 -3.27 -6.16
N PHE A 174 -15.89 -4.36 -6.04
CA PHE A 174 -14.47 -4.35 -5.69
C PHE A 174 -13.71 -5.39 -6.52
N SER A 175 -12.40 -5.20 -6.63
CA SER A 175 -11.53 -6.13 -7.35
C SER A 175 -10.77 -7.02 -6.35
N HIS A 176 -10.71 -8.32 -6.63
CA HIS A 176 -9.97 -9.29 -5.83
C HIS A 176 -9.40 -10.38 -6.74
N PRO A 177 -8.14 -10.81 -6.57
CA PRO A 177 -7.47 -11.75 -7.47
C PRO A 177 -7.96 -13.20 -7.35
N SER A 178 -8.93 -13.48 -6.49
CA SER A 178 -9.49 -14.84 -6.37
C SER A 178 -10.26 -15.20 -7.64
N PRO A 179 -10.20 -16.47 -8.10
CA PRO A 179 -11.02 -16.97 -9.18
C PRO A 179 -12.38 -17.53 -8.71
N ALA A 180 -12.71 -17.42 -7.42
CA ALA A 180 -13.93 -18.02 -6.87
C ALA A 180 -15.22 -17.36 -7.43
N PRO A 181 -16.31 -18.11 -7.69
CA PRO A 181 -17.56 -17.53 -8.22
C PRO A 181 -18.26 -16.59 -7.23
N SER A 182 -18.00 -16.78 -5.94
CA SER A 182 -18.45 -15.90 -4.86
C SER A 182 -17.41 -15.84 -3.75
N LEU A 183 -17.40 -14.73 -3.02
CA LEU A 183 -16.48 -14.48 -1.92
C LEU A 183 -17.25 -13.96 -0.71
N GLN A 184 -16.84 -14.39 0.48
CA GLN A 184 -17.32 -13.77 1.70
C GLN A 184 -16.54 -12.46 1.93
N ALA A 185 -17.25 -11.35 1.85
CA ALA A 185 -16.71 -10.02 2.05
C ALA A 185 -17.26 -9.41 3.34
N CYS A 186 -16.48 -8.54 3.98
CA CYS A 186 -16.89 -7.80 5.16
C CYS A 186 -16.58 -6.31 4.95
N TYR A 187 -17.55 -5.45 5.25
CA TYR A 187 -17.40 -4.00 5.11
C TYR A 187 -17.75 -3.26 6.41
N ASP A 188 -17.26 -2.03 6.56
CA ASP A 188 -17.68 -1.14 7.65
C ASP A 188 -19.05 -0.51 7.32
N PRO A 189 -20.08 -0.63 8.17
CA PRO A 189 -21.34 0.07 7.92
C PRO A 189 -21.17 1.59 7.83
N ARG A 190 -20.13 2.17 8.44
CA ARG A 190 -19.83 3.62 8.36
C ARG A 190 -19.06 4.02 7.11
N ASP A 191 -18.35 3.07 6.51
CA ASP A 191 -17.61 3.24 5.26
C ASP A 191 -17.73 1.97 4.42
N PRO A 192 -18.86 1.81 3.70
CA PRO A 192 -19.08 0.63 2.88
C PRO A 192 -18.04 0.49 1.76
N SER A 193 -17.30 1.54 1.40
CA SER A 193 -16.27 1.44 0.36
C SER A 193 -15.05 0.62 0.81
N ASP A 194 -14.80 0.52 2.13
CA ASP A 194 -13.71 -0.27 2.70
C ASP A 194 -14.14 -1.72 2.92
N VAL A 195 -14.11 -2.48 1.84
CA VAL A 195 -14.44 -3.90 1.82
C VAL A 195 -13.20 -4.77 1.93
N LEU A 196 -13.26 -5.78 2.79
CA LEU A 196 -12.21 -6.77 2.99
C LEU A 196 -12.75 -8.17 2.69
N VAL A 197 -12.03 -8.93 1.87
CA VAL A 197 -12.33 -10.34 1.63
C VAL A 197 -11.80 -11.15 2.80
N LEU A 198 -12.67 -11.97 3.40
CA LEU A 198 -12.29 -12.80 4.53
C LEU A 198 -11.34 -13.90 4.07
N GLN A 199 -10.19 -14.01 4.72
CA GLN A 199 -9.25 -15.08 4.46
C GLN A 199 -9.72 -16.40 5.08
N ASP A 200 -9.32 -17.50 4.45
CA ASP A 200 -9.47 -18.83 5.01
C ASP A 200 -8.70 -18.97 6.33
N ARG A 201 -9.24 -19.80 7.23
CA ARG A 201 -8.69 -19.97 8.57
C ARG A 201 -7.24 -20.47 8.55
N SER A 202 -6.88 -21.34 7.61
CA SER A 202 -5.52 -21.89 7.46
C SER A 202 -4.51 -20.81 7.05
N SER A 203 -4.78 -20.08 5.97
CA SER A 203 -3.92 -18.98 5.50
C SER A 203 -3.72 -17.94 6.59
N ARG A 204 -4.80 -17.59 7.30
CA ARG A 204 -4.74 -16.67 8.43
C ARG A 204 -3.84 -17.15 9.55
N LEU A 205 -3.89 -18.43 9.93
CA LEU A 205 -3.03 -18.97 10.97
C LEU A 205 -1.56 -18.96 10.55
N ILE A 206 -1.27 -19.26 9.29
CA ILE A 206 0.08 -19.20 8.73
C ILE A 206 0.60 -17.76 8.75
N ASP A 207 -0.19 -16.80 8.28
CA ASP A 207 0.18 -15.37 8.27
C ASP A 207 0.44 -14.85 9.69
N ILE A 208 -0.39 -15.23 10.67
CA ILE A 208 -0.18 -14.84 12.07
C ILE A 208 1.11 -15.47 12.62
N ALA A 209 1.32 -16.77 12.42
CA ALA A 209 2.47 -17.48 12.96
C ALA A 209 3.78 -16.94 12.37
N LEU A 210 3.82 -16.81 11.04
CA LEU A 210 4.96 -16.29 10.31
C LEU A 210 5.21 -14.81 10.65
N GLY A 211 4.15 -14.01 10.68
CA GLY A 211 4.21 -12.60 11.03
C GLY A 211 4.70 -12.37 12.45
N SER A 212 4.21 -13.14 13.42
CA SER A 212 4.63 -13.08 14.82
C SER A 212 6.10 -13.50 14.97
N CYS A 213 6.51 -14.56 14.27
CA CYS A 213 7.90 -15.02 14.27
C CYS A 213 8.85 -13.94 13.75
N PHE A 214 8.56 -13.33 12.59
CA PHE A 214 9.37 -12.25 12.04
C PHE A 214 9.40 -11.00 12.93
N LEU A 215 8.27 -10.65 13.53
CA LEU A 215 8.17 -9.49 14.42
C LEU A 215 8.99 -9.72 15.70
N LEU A 216 8.89 -10.89 16.32
CA LEU A 216 9.69 -11.24 17.51
C LEU A 216 11.18 -11.32 17.19
N ALA A 217 11.56 -11.94 16.07
CA ALA A 217 12.94 -12.01 15.63
C ALA A 217 13.52 -10.61 15.33
N GLY A 218 12.75 -9.76 14.67
CA GLY A 218 13.12 -8.38 14.38
C GLY A 218 13.28 -7.54 15.65
N LEU A 219 12.33 -7.61 16.58
CA LEU A 219 12.44 -6.93 17.88
C LEU A 219 13.65 -7.44 18.69
N GLY A 220 13.86 -8.75 18.73
CA GLY A 220 15.02 -9.37 19.36
C GLY A 220 16.33 -8.91 18.74
N GLY A 221 16.39 -8.79 17.40
CA GLY A 221 17.54 -8.28 16.68
C GLY A 221 17.85 -6.82 17.00
N ILE A 222 16.83 -5.95 17.09
CA ILE A 222 17.02 -4.56 17.52
C ILE A 222 17.51 -4.50 18.97
N ALA A 223 16.93 -5.28 19.88
CA ALA A 223 17.38 -5.35 21.27
C ALA A 223 18.84 -5.83 21.38
N ALA A 224 19.24 -6.83 20.58
CA ALA A 224 20.61 -7.31 20.53
C ALA A 224 21.58 -6.25 19.99
N VAL A 225 21.20 -5.51 18.95
CA VAL A 225 21.99 -4.38 18.42
C VAL A 225 22.20 -3.31 19.49
N VAL A 226 21.12 -2.87 20.16
CA VAL A 226 21.20 -1.87 21.22
C VAL A 226 22.08 -2.36 22.37
N GLY A 227 21.91 -3.62 22.79
CA GLY A 227 22.73 -4.23 23.83
C GLY A 227 24.21 -4.31 23.47
N LEU A 228 24.52 -4.68 22.22
CA LEU A 228 25.91 -4.74 21.75
C LEU A 228 26.55 -3.35 21.78
N VAL A 229 25.88 -2.34 21.23
CA VAL A 229 26.37 -0.95 21.24
C VAL A 229 26.54 -0.41 22.67
N ALA A 230 25.58 -0.70 23.56
CA ALA A 230 25.67 -0.30 24.96
C ALA A 230 26.86 -0.96 25.66
N MET A 231 27.12 -2.24 25.40
CA MET A 231 28.29 -2.95 25.93
C MET A 231 29.60 -2.39 25.39
N THR A 232 29.68 -1.98 24.12
CA THR A 232 30.88 -1.32 23.58
C THR A 232 31.15 0.02 24.27
N ILE A 233 30.10 0.79 24.58
CA ILE A 233 30.22 2.10 25.22
C ILE A 233 30.54 1.96 26.72
N LEU A 234 29.81 1.12 27.44
CA LEU A 234 29.92 0.94 28.91
C LEU A 234 31.10 0.04 29.31
N GLY A 235 31.49 -0.89 28.44
CA GLY A 235 32.62 -1.79 28.66
C GLY A 235 33.98 -1.09 28.56
N ARG A 236 34.02 0.21 28.26
CA ARG A 236 35.22 1.04 28.47
C ARG A 236 35.42 1.21 29.98
N PRO A 237 36.44 0.56 30.59
CA PRO A 237 36.80 0.92 31.95
C PRO A 237 37.18 2.41 31.95
N LEU A 238 36.70 3.17 32.93
CA LEU A 238 37.13 4.54 33.27
C LEU A 238 38.61 4.60 33.72
N LEU A 239 39.43 3.69 33.21
CA LEU A 239 40.85 3.55 33.51
C LEU A 239 41.65 4.19 32.40
N GLN A 240 41.60 5.52 32.33
CA GLN A 240 42.84 6.31 32.22
C GLN A 240 42.68 7.56 33.09
N PRO A 241 43.59 7.79 34.07
CA PRO A 241 43.72 9.08 34.75
C PRO A 241 44.17 10.19 33.80
#